data_AF-G7G9I1-F1
#
_entry.id   AF-G7G9I1-F1
#
_cell.length_a   1.000
_cell.length_b   1.000
_cell.length_c   1.000
_cell.angle_alpha   90.00
_cell.angle_beta   90.00
_cell.angle_gamma   90.00
#
_symmetry.space_group_name_H-M   'P 1'
#
loop_
_entity.id
_entity.type
_entity.pdbx_description
1 polymer ?
#
loop_
_entity_poly.entity_id
_entity_poly.type
_entity_poly.pdbx_seq_one_letter_code
_entity_poly.pdbx_strand_id
1 'polypeptide(L)'
;MLIRTSLTAAYATGMNQYGDVNLDKINAPLIKAFLDHISTYLKTYPNGQYVASARGFMRRGFWLAGRQDLLINEIVWQIQNPKSKFYNLTVNQLPAEVNRRIFESRNFDPKQLKDPFFLATYDLMYMRKSSSDQYRPISWTQLNAQKPYFKDQQELFQYLQAMHLFFIQNKAKEALSYLPQESYTAKNYLQLSQIFLRGQILEKTGQKNTAEAYWGQLLAHAKDNYQKSLFETALSNHLNAKQDYSAFIGKTAKISQANLQRNFITLVADAKSLQAIIQSDKSTIDQKQAATFTLLSKSLIHQDYALFKQTYAYMPKNADQYQGYNSSNEQLKNKPEFAQFIWNGTTITPQLKCNRLETLITQLISSPKDPLLNVCLGEYIRSEQGYSLQQLTYAEKQHSSFSGQIFARGQVYKDIIKSSSKGDLQAYALYRAVQCYAPSGINDCNDDEVSSITRKNWFDRIKKEYPNTSWAKSLKYYW
;
A
#
# COMPACT_ATOMS: atom_id res chain seq x y z
N MET A 1 -26.98 0.46 -40.45
CA MET A 1 -27.16 -0.84 -39.75
C MET A 1 -26.13 -1.89 -40.16
N LEU A 2 -25.77 -2.01 -41.44
CA LEU A 2 -24.82 -3.02 -41.95
C LEU A 2 -23.49 -3.14 -41.17
N ILE A 3 -22.85 -2.03 -40.80
CA ILE A 3 -21.61 -2.02 -40.00
C ILE A 3 -21.81 -2.75 -38.65
N ARG A 4 -22.89 -2.46 -37.92
CA ARG A 4 -23.14 -3.08 -36.61
C ARG A 4 -23.54 -4.56 -36.75
N THR A 5 -24.39 -4.88 -37.73
CA THR A 5 -24.83 -6.25 -37.97
C THR A 5 -23.66 -7.17 -38.36
N SER A 6 -22.79 -6.72 -39.26
CA SER A 6 -21.59 -7.47 -39.65
C SER A 6 -20.56 -7.59 -38.51
N LEU A 7 -20.41 -6.55 -37.66
CA LEU A 7 -19.60 -6.66 -36.45
C LEU A 7 -20.12 -7.74 -35.51
N THR A 8 -21.42 -7.74 -35.20
CA THR A 8 -22.02 -8.74 -34.31
C THR A 8 -21.86 -10.14 -34.86
N ALA A 9 -22.06 -10.33 -36.17
CA ALA A 9 -21.86 -11.61 -36.83
C ALA A 9 -20.41 -12.10 -36.70
N ALA A 10 -19.42 -11.23 -36.95
CA ALA A 10 -18.02 -11.59 -36.79
C ALA A 10 -17.66 -11.89 -35.32
N TYR A 11 -18.17 -11.08 -34.39
CA TYR A 11 -17.91 -11.22 -32.96
C TYR A 11 -18.41 -12.55 -32.38
N ALA A 12 -19.61 -12.97 -32.81
CA ALA A 12 -20.23 -14.21 -32.37
C ALA A 12 -19.39 -15.45 -32.69
N THR A 13 -18.56 -15.41 -33.74
CA THR A 13 -17.72 -16.55 -34.12
C THR A 13 -16.58 -16.84 -33.14
N GLY A 14 -16.14 -15.83 -32.37
CA GLY A 14 -15.04 -15.96 -31.41
C GLY A 14 -15.45 -15.88 -29.94
N MET A 15 -16.73 -15.61 -29.63
CA MET A 15 -17.20 -15.43 -28.26
C MET A 15 -17.38 -16.77 -27.54
N ASN A 16 -16.81 -16.93 -26.35
CA ASN A 16 -17.00 -18.10 -25.50
C ASN A 16 -18.22 -17.93 -24.56
N GLN A 17 -18.55 -19.00 -23.81
CA GLN A 17 -19.68 -19.02 -22.87
C GLN A 17 -19.58 -18.03 -21.70
N TYR A 18 -18.40 -17.47 -21.43
CA TYR A 18 -18.15 -16.47 -20.38
C TYR A 18 -18.10 -15.04 -20.92
N GLY A 19 -18.25 -14.86 -22.23
CA GLY A 19 -18.21 -13.57 -22.91
C GLY A 19 -16.82 -13.07 -23.31
N ASP A 20 -15.78 -13.90 -23.16
CA ASP A 20 -14.45 -13.59 -23.69
C ASP A 20 -14.38 -13.88 -25.19
N VAL A 21 -13.53 -13.13 -25.87
CA VAL A 21 -13.32 -13.27 -27.32
C VAL A 21 -12.00 -13.97 -27.57
N ASN A 22 -12.08 -15.14 -28.20
CA ASN A 22 -10.92 -15.80 -28.78
C ASN A 22 -10.71 -15.29 -30.21
N LEU A 23 -9.65 -14.49 -30.40
CA LEU A 23 -9.30 -13.90 -31.70
C LEU A 23 -8.98 -14.97 -32.76
N ASP A 24 -8.42 -16.12 -32.37
CA ASP A 24 -8.06 -17.20 -33.29
C ASP A 24 -9.28 -17.89 -33.91
N LYS A 25 -10.46 -17.70 -33.32
CA LYS A 25 -11.74 -18.25 -33.78
C LYS A 25 -12.58 -17.25 -34.59
N ILE A 26 -12.12 -16.00 -34.71
CA ILE A 26 -12.85 -14.98 -35.45
C ILE A 26 -12.82 -15.28 -36.96
N ASN A 27 -13.99 -15.33 -37.59
CA ASN A 27 -14.12 -15.56 -39.02
C ASN A 27 -13.59 -14.37 -39.84
N ALA A 28 -12.45 -14.56 -40.50
CA ALA A 28 -11.76 -13.52 -41.27
C ALA A 28 -12.62 -12.92 -42.42
N PRO A 29 -13.33 -13.72 -43.25
CA PRO A 29 -14.28 -13.17 -44.23
C PRO A 29 -15.33 -12.21 -43.65
N LEU A 30 -15.89 -12.49 -42.47
CA LEU A 30 -16.86 -11.60 -41.82
C LEU A 30 -16.22 -10.29 -41.35
N ILE A 31 -14.98 -10.33 -40.87
CA ILE A 31 -14.23 -9.11 -40.53
C ILE A 31 -13.92 -8.27 -41.77
N LYS A 32 -13.56 -8.91 -42.88
CA LYS A 32 -13.37 -8.22 -44.16
C LYS A 32 -14.67 -7.52 -44.59
N ALA A 33 -15.80 -8.22 -44.58
CA ALA A 33 -17.10 -7.62 -44.93
C ALA A 33 -17.45 -6.44 -44.01
N PHE A 34 -17.20 -6.56 -42.71
CA PHE A 34 -17.38 -5.48 -41.75
C PHE A 34 -16.53 -4.23 -42.09
N LEU A 35 -15.24 -4.41 -42.38
CA LEU A 35 -14.34 -3.32 -42.77
C LEU A 35 -14.71 -2.70 -44.13
N ASP A 36 -15.17 -3.52 -45.08
CA ASP A 36 -15.65 -3.07 -46.40
C ASP A 36 -16.91 -2.19 -46.26
N HIS A 37 -17.83 -2.55 -45.35
CA HIS A 37 -19.00 -1.72 -45.05
C HIS A 37 -18.63 -0.36 -44.44
N ILE A 38 -17.62 -0.32 -43.56
CA ILE A 38 -17.13 0.95 -43.02
C ILE A 38 -16.53 1.81 -44.13
N SER A 39 -15.66 1.23 -44.95
CA SER A 39 -14.98 1.93 -46.05
C SER A 39 -15.99 2.49 -47.07
N THR A 40 -17.01 1.69 -47.41
CA THR A 40 -18.12 2.11 -48.27
C THR A 40 -18.87 3.29 -47.66
N TYR A 41 -19.23 3.22 -46.38
CA TYR A 41 -19.92 4.32 -45.70
C TYR A 41 -19.11 5.62 -45.71
N LEU A 42 -17.82 5.54 -45.37
CA LEU A 42 -16.94 6.72 -45.33
C LEU A 42 -16.72 7.34 -46.72
N LYS A 43 -16.71 6.52 -47.79
CA LYS A 43 -16.62 7.00 -49.18
C LYS A 43 -17.91 7.65 -49.66
N THR A 44 -19.07 7.04 -49.39
CA THR A 44 -20.37 7.55 -49.82
C THR A 44 -20.79 8.79 -49.03
N TYR A 45 -20.47 8.84 -47.74
CA TYR A 45 -20.86 9.92 -46.84
C TYR A 45 -19.64 10.52 -46.13
N PRO A 46 -18.73 11.20 -46.85
CA PRO A 46 -17.49 11.73 -46.26
C PRO A 46 -17.76 12.82 -45.21
N ASN A 47 -18.94 13.45 -45.24
CA ASN A 47 -19.42 14.42 -44.26
C ASN A 47 -20.65 13.91 -43.48
N GLY A 48 -20.88 12.59 -43.46
CA GLY A 48 -22.04 12.01 -42.79
C GLY A 48 -22.01 12.19 -41.27
N GLN A 49 -23.18 12.16 -40.64
CA GLN A 49 -23.33 12.34 -39.18
C GLN A 49 -22.54 11.32 -38.34
N TYR A 50 -22.27 10.12 -38.87
CA TYR A 50 -21.64 9.02 -38.13
C TYR A 50 -20.19 8.74 -38.53
N VAL A 51 -19.50 9.65 -39.22
CA VAL A 51 -18.13 9.42 -39.71
C VAL A 51 -17.13 9.11 -38.59
N ALA A 52 -17.23 9.78 -37.44
CA ALA A 52 -16.42 9.50 -36.26
C ALA A 52 -16.67 8.09 -35.72
N SER A 53 -17.94 7.70 -35.56
CA SER A 53 -18.31 6.37 -35.05
C SER A 53 -17.92 5.25 -36.01
N ALA A 54 -18.11 5.46 -37.32
CA ALA A 54 -17.71 4.51 -38.35
C ALA A 54 -16.19 4.27 -38.31
N ARG A 55 -15.40 5.34 -38.14
CA ARG A 55 -13.95 5.21 -37.96
C ARG A 55 -13.56 4.53 -36.64
N GLY A 56 -14.28 4.78 -35.55
CA GLY A 56 -14.08 4.06 -34.29
C GLY A 56 -14.31 2.56 -34.41
N PHE A 57 -15.28 2.13 -35.22
CA PHE A 57 -15.48 0.73 -35.54
C PHE A 57 -14.30 0.09 -36.30
N MET A 58 -13.49 0.87 -37.02
CA MET A 58 -12.28 0.34 -37.68
C MET A 58 -11.27 -0.18 -36.67
N ARG A 59 -11.03 0.53 -35.55
CA ARG A 59 -10.15 0.03 -34.47
C ARG A 59 -10.60 -1.31 -33.93
N ARG A 60 -11.91 -1.48 -33.72
CA ARG A 60 -12.50 -2.75 -33.28
C ARG A 60 -12.25 -3.85 -34.32
N GLY A 61 -12.39 -3.54 -35.61
CA GLY A 61 -12.11 -4.46 -36.71
C GLY A 61 -10.65 -4.88 -36.77
N PHE A 62 -9.70 -3.93 -36.63
CA PHE A 62 -8.27 -4.22 -36.61
C PHE A 62 -7.87 -5.10 -35.43
N TRP A 63 -8.42 -4.84 -34.24
CA TRP A 63 -8.22 -5.72 -33.08
C TRP A 63 -8.75 -7.13 -33.33
N LEU A 64 -9.99 -7.27 -33.84
CA LEU A 64 -10.58 -8.57 -34.15
C LEU A 64 -9.83 -9.32 -35.26
N ALA A 65 -9.24 -8.60 -36.21
CA ALA A 65 -8.42 -9.17 -37.28
C ALA A 65 -7.00 -9.55 -36.83
N GLY A 66 -6.60 -9.28 -35.58
CA GLY A 66 -5.22 -9.44 -35.12
C GLY A 66 -4.22 -8.48 -35.80
N ARG A 67 -4.70 -7.42 -36.47
CA ARG A 67 -3.87 -6.44 -37.19
C ARG A 67 -3.39 -5.33 -36.25
N GLN A 68 -2.42 -5.68 -35.41
CA GLN A 68 -1.81 -4.76 -34.45
C GLN A 68 -1.26 -3.50 -35.14
N ASP A 69 -0.61 -3.66 -36.29
CA ASP A 69 -0.07 -2.57 -37.09
C ASP A 69 -1.14 -1.53 -37.47
N LEU A 70 -2.29 -1.99 -37.96
CA LEU A 70 -3.40 -1.10 -38.33
C LEU A 70 -4.08 -0.48 -37.12
N LEU A 71 -4.20 -1.22 -36.01
CA LEU A 71 -4.75 -0.71 -34.77
C LEU A 71 -3.89 0.41 -34.18
N ILE A 72 -2.58 0.21 -34.11
CA ILE A 72 -1.61 1.22 -33.66
C ILE A 72 -1.72 2.45 -34.56
N ASN A 73 -1.61 2.28 -35.88
CA ASN A 73 -1.65 3.39 -36.83
C ASN A 73 -2.93 4.21 -36.70
N GLU A 74 -4.08 3.56 -36.48
CA GLU A 74 -5.34 4.28 -36.28
C GLU A 74 -5.36 5.05 -34.95
N ILE A 75 -4.86 4.49 -33.85
CA ILE A 75 -4.76 5.22 -32.56
C ILE A 75 -3.79 6.41 -32.69
N VAL A 76 -2.63 6.21 -33.31
CA VAL A 76 -1.64 7.27 -33.55
C VAL A 76 -2.25 8.39 -34.39
N TRP A 77 -2.95 8.04 -35.48
CA TRP A 77 -3.64 9.01 -36.30
C TRP A 77 -4.64 9.83 -35.47
N GLN A 78 -5.42 9.17 -34.61
CA GLN A 78 -6.40 9.84 -33.78
C GLN A 78 -5.75 10.81 -32.76
N ILE A 79 -4.65 10.41 -32.13
CA ILE A 79 -3.87 11.26 -31.22
C ILE A 79 -3.34 12.51 -31.94
N GLN A 80 -2.89 12.35 -33.18
CA GLN A 80 -2.35 13.44 -33.99
C GLN A 80 -3.43 14.34 -34.61
N ASN A 81 -4.69 13.89 -34.64
CA ASN A 81 -5.79 14.60 -35.31
C ASN A 81 -6.99 14.87 -34.38
N PRO A 82 -6.79 15.47 -33.18
CA PRO A 82 -7.85 15.63 -32.18
C PRO A 82 -8.99 16.55 -32.61
N LYS A 83 -8.75 17.45 -33.58
CA LYS A 83 -9.75 18.38 -34.13
C LYS A 83 -10.46 17.85 -35.39
N SER A 84 -10.13 16.63 -35.83
CA SER A 84 -10.75 16.07 -37.03
C SER A 84 -12.18 15.65 -36.77
N LYS A 85 -13.06 15.80 -37.77
CA LYS A 85 -14.42 15.23 -37.75
C LYS A 85 -14.45 13.70 -37.63
N PHE A 86 -13.33 13.03 -37.89
CA PHE A 86 -13.20 11.58 -37.70
C PHE A 86 -12.62 11.20 -36.32
N TYR A 87 -12.33 12.18 -35.47
CA TYR A 87 -11.84 11.95 -34.12
C TYR A 87 -12.89 11.23 -33.27
N ASN A 88 -12.49 10.16 -32.58
CA ASN A 88 -13.41 9.34 -31.78
C ASN A 88 -12.73 8.65 -30.58
N LEU A 89 -11.60 9.17 -30.11
CA LEU A 89 -11.00 8.66 -28.87
C LEU A 89 -11.72 9.21 -27.65
N THR A 90 -12.16 8.30 -26.78
CA THR A 90 -12.56 8.63 -25.41
C THR A 90 -11.32 8.59 -24.53
N VAL A 91 -10.74 9.75 -24.24
CA VAL A 91 -9.44 9.87 -23.53
C VAL A 91 -9.39 9.06 -22.24
N ASN A 92 -10.48 9.04 -21.45
CA ASN A 92 -10.56 8.30 -20.19
C ASN A 92 -10.55 6.76 -20.36
N GLN A 93 -10.93 6.26 -21.54
CA GLN A 93 -10.96 4.82 -21.84
C GLN A 93 -9.71 4.35 -22.59
N LEU A 94 -8.99 5.28 -23.23
CA LEU A 94 -7.82 4.98 -24.06
C LEU A 94 -6.74 4.18 -23.32
N PRO A 95 -6.37 4.47 -22.06
CA PRO A 95 -5.37 3.67 -21.36
C PRO A 95 -5.77 2.19 -21.23
N ALA A 96 -7.05 1.92 -20.92
CA ALA A 96 -7.56 0.57 -20.80
C ALA A 96 -7.65 -0.14 -22.16
N GLU A 97 -8.02 0.57 -23.23
CA GLU A 97 -8.03 0.05 -24.60
C GLU A 97 -6.60 -0.32 -25.05
N VAL A 98 -5.65 0.61 -24.91
CA VAL A 98 -4.24 0.40 -25.27
C VAL A 98 -3.64 -0.77 -24.50
N ASN A 99 -3.83 -0.82 -23.17
CA ASN A 99 -3.30 -1.92 -22.37
C ASN A 99 -3.90 -3.26 -22.81
N ARG A 100 -5.22 -3.40 -22.85
CA ARG A 100 -5.90 -4.68 -23.12
C ARG A 100 -5.83 -5.15 -24.56
N ARG A 101 -5.74 -4.24 -25.53
CA ARG A 101 -5.86 -4.56 -26.96
C ARG A 101 -4.52 -4.55 -27.69
N ILE A 102 -3.50 -3.91 -27.12
CA ILE A 102 -2.16 -3.87 -27.70
C ILE A 102 -1.18 -4.58 -26.77
N PHE A 103 -0.89 -4.03 -25.59
CA PHE A 103 0.21 -4.53 -24.76
C PHE A 103 -0.04 -5.91 -24.11
N GLU A 104 -1.29 -6.23 -23.76
CA GLU A 104 -1.68 -7.55 -23.23
C GLU A 104 -2.12 -8.53 -24.34
N SER A 105 -1.98 -8.14 -25.61
CA SER A 105 -2.31 -9.02 -26.73
C SER A 105 -1.35 -10.21 -26.80
N ARG A 106 -1.88 -11.41 -27.03
CA ARG A 106 -1.07 -12.62 -27.30
C ARG A 106 -0.20 -12.49 -28.56
N ASN A 107 -0.65 -11.67 -29.51
CA ASN A 107 0.02 -11.43 -30.78
C ASN A 107 0.83 -10.12 -30.77
N PHE A 108 1.20 -9.64 -29.58
CA PHE A 108 1.98 -8.40 -29.45
C PHE A 108 3.37 -8.56 -30.08
N ASP A 109 3.64 -7.76 -31.10
CA ASP A 109 4.94 -7.61 -31.75
C ASP A 109 5.45 -6.17 -31.53
N PRO A 110 6.54 -5.97 -30.76
CA PRO A 110 7.10 -4.64 -30.53
C PRO A 110 7.67 -4.00 -31.80
N LYS A 111 7.94 -4.76 -32.87
CA LYS A 111 8.42 -4.20 -34.16
C LYS A 111 7.36 -3.35 -34.87
N GLN A 112 6.08 -3.46 -34.45
CA GLN A 112 4.99 -2.64 -34.98
C GLN A 112 4.92 -1.25 -34.33
N LEU A 113 5.64 -1.03 -33.22
CA LEU A 113 5.72 0.29 -32.59
C LEU A 113 6.70 1.16 -33.38
N LYS A 114 6.19 2.21 -34.03
CA LYS A 114 6.99 3.12 -34.89
C LYS A 114 6.76 4.60 -34.60
N ASP A 115 5.92 4.90 -33.62
CA ASP A 115 5.64 6.26 -33.18
C ASP A 115 6.18 6.49 -31.75
N PRO A 116 6.53 7.74 -31.40
CA PRO A 116 7.02 8.09 -30.07
C PRO A 116 6.11 7.70 -28.91
N PHE A 117 4.78 7.71 -29.08
CA PHE A 117 3.84 7.47 -27.99
C PHE A 117 3.87 6.00 -27.56
N PHE A 118 3.74 5.07 -28.50
CA PHE A 118 3.79 3.65 -28.19
C PHE A 118 5.20 3.18 -27.83
N LEU A 119 6.24 3.70 -28.50
CA LEU A 119 7.63 3.38 -28.16
C LEU A 119 7.98 3.84 -26.74
N ALA A 120 7.69 5.09 -26.37
CA ALA A 120 7.95 5.57 -25.02
C ALA A 120 7.16 4.79 -23.97
N THR A 121 5.90 4.42 -24.26
CA THR A 121 5.09 3.61 -23.34
C THR A 121 5.71 2.22 -23.15
N TYR A 122 6.07 1.54 -24.25
CA TYR A 122 6.74 0.24 -24.21
C TYR A 122 8.06 0.31 -23.44
N ASP A 123 8.91 1.29 -23.76
CA ASP A 123 10.21 1.46 -23.13
C ASP A 123 10.09 1.68 -21.62
N LEU A 124 9.18 2.57 -21.18
CA LEU A 124 8.93 2.83 -19.76
C LEU A 124 8.38 1.58 -19.03
N MET A 125 7.48 0.83 -19.68
CA MET A 125 6.99 -0.45 -19.15
C MET A 125 8.14 -1.44 -18.96
N TYR A 126 9.02 -1.56 -19.95
CA TYR A 126 10.14 -2.50 -19.91
C TYR A 126 11.32 -2.00 -19.08
N MET A 127 11.35 -0.73 -18.65
CA MET A 127 12.28 -0.21 -17.64
C MET A 127 11.79 -0.43 -16.20
N ARG A 128 10.51 -0.75 -16.00
CA ARG A 128 9.96 -1.08 -14.68
C ARG A 128 10.31 -2.53 -14.33
N LYS A 129 11.17 -2.72 -13.33
CA LYS A 129 11.55 -4.05 -12.84
C LYS A 129 10.30 -4.87 -12.50
N SER A 130 10.20 -6.06 -13.10
CA SER A 130 9.19 -7.07 -12.80
C SER A 130 9.83 -8.22 -12.01
N SER A 131 9.04 -8.88 -11.14
CA SER A 131 9.44 -10.08 -10.42
C SER A 131 9.28 -11.37 -11.24
N SER A 132 8.85 -11.26 -12.50
CA SER A 132 8.72 -12.41 -13.42
C SER A 132 10.10 -12.86 -13.93
N ASP A 133 10.36 -14.17 -13.90
CA ASP A 133 11.61 -14.76 -14.41
C ASP A 133 11.83 -14.55 -15.92
N GLN A 134 10.75 -14.28 -16.66
CA GLN A 134 10.77 -13.99 -18.10
C GLN A 134 11.04 -12.51 -18.41
N TYR A 135 11.07 -11.65 -17.40
CA TYR A 135 11.33 -10.23 -17.59
C TYR A 135 12.73 -10.01 -18.16
N ARG A 136 12.80 -9.25 -19.25
CA ARG A 136 14.04 -8.76 -19.84
C ARG A 136 13.89 -7.26 -20.05
N PRO A 137 14.68 -6.39 -19.40
CA PRO A 137 14.59 -4.97 -19.63
C PRO A 137 15.04 -4.64 -21.06
N ILE A 138 14.53 -3.54 -21.60
CA ILE A 138 15.06 -2.98 -22.85
C ILE A 138 16.56 -2.67 -22.66
N SER A 139 17.39 -3.10 -23.60
CA SER A 139 18.83 -2.79 -23.57
C SER A 139 19.12 -1.39 -24.08
N TRP A 140 20.28 -0.85 -23.70
CA TRP A 140 20.74 0.45 -24.17
C TRP A 140 20.83 0.52 -25.70
N THR A 141 21.33 -0.53 -26.35
CA THR A 141 21.43 -0.60 -27.81
C THR A 141 20.05 -0.60 -28.46
N GLN A 142 19.09 -1.37 -27.93
CA GLN A 142 17.72 -1.38 -28.44
C GLN A 142 17.05 -0.02 -28.30
N LEU A 143 17.19 0.64 -27.14
CA LEU A 143 16.69 2.00 -26.93
C LEU A 143 17.31 2.98 -27.95
N ASN A 144 18.64 2.94 -28.12
CA ASN A 144 19.32 3.85 -29.04
C ASN A 144 18.98 3.64 -30.51
N ALA A 145 18.64 2.42 -30.91
CA ALA A 145 18.16 2.12 -32.26
C ALA A 145 16.81 2.81 -32.58
N GLN A 146 16.04 3.21 -31.56
CA GLN A 146 14.75 3.89 -31.76
C GLN A 146 14.86 5.39 -32.04
N LYS A 147 16.06 6.00 -31.87
CA LYS A 147 16.30 7.44 -32.03
C LYS A 147 15.64 8.05 -33.29
N PRO A 148 15.66 7.41 -34.48
CA PRO A 148 15.04 7.98 -35.68
C PRO A 148 13.52 8.25 -35.54
N TYR A 149 12.81 7.47 -34.74
CA TYR A 149 11.36 7.64 -34.53
C TYR A 149 11.03 8.86 -33.67
N PHE A 150 12.00 9.39 -32.92
CA PHE A 150 11.85 10.55 -32.03
C PHE A 150 12.44 11.84 -32.60
N LYS A 151 12.65 11.94 -33.92
CA LYS A 151 13.27 13.12 -34.56
C LYS A 151 12.58 14.46 -34.19
N ASP A 152 11.25 14.43 -34.05
CA ASP A 152 10.41 15.57 -33.70
C ASP A 152 10.12 15.66 -32.18
N GLN A 153 10.65 14.72 -31.39
CA GLN A 153 10.48 14.60 -29.94
C GLN A 153 11.79 14.21 -29.24
N GLN A 154 12.88 14.90 -29.57
CA GLN A 154 14.23 14.57 -29.08
C GLN A 154 14.32 14.63 -27.55
N GLU A 155 13.59 15.56 -26.94
CA GLU A 155 13.53 15.71 -25.47
C GLU A 155 12.91 14.48 -24.79
N LEU A 156 11.88 13.88 -25.40
CA LEU A 156 11.28 12.64 -24.90
C LEU A 156 12.29 11.49 -24.97
N PHE A 157 13.02 11.40 -26.08
CA PHE A 157 14.04 10.37 -26.24
C PHE A 157 15.19 10.51 -25.23
N GLN A 158 15.67 11.73 -24.99
CA GLN A 158 16.67 12.00 -23.95
C GLN A 158 16.15 11.61 -22.56
N TYR A 159 14.87 11.88 -22.26
CA TYR A 159 14.25 11.43 -21.03
C TYR A 159 14.23 9.90 -20.90
N LEU A 160 13.92 9.16 -21.97
CA LEU A 160 13.99 7.69 -21.95
C LEU A 160 15.42 7.17 -21.70
N GLN A 161 16.43 7.84 -22.25
CA GLN A 161 17.84 7.54 -21.97
C GLN A 161 18.19 7.78 -20.49
N ALA A 162 17.73 8.91 -19.92
CA ALA A 162 17.89 9.20 -18.49
C ALA A 162 17.24 8.13 -17.60
N MET A 163 16.01 7.72 -17.94
CA MET A 163 15.29 6.66 -17.25
C MET A 163 16.01 5.31 -17.31
N HIS A 164 16.54 4.94 -18.47
CA HIS A 164 17.33 3.71 -18.61
C HIS A 164 18.61 3.76 -17.77
N LEU A 165 19.33 4.88 -17.78
CA LEU A 165 20.52 5.04 -16.94
C LEU A 165 20.18 4.91 -15.45
N PHE A 166 19.08 5.52 -15.02
CA PHE A 166 18.63 5.50 -13.63
C PHE A 166 18.14 4.12 -13.17
N PHE A 167 17.18 3.53 -13.88
CA PHE A 167 16.49 2.29 -13.44
C PHE A 167 17.20 1.00 -13.83
N ILE A 168 17.82 0.95 -15.02
CA ILE A 168 18.41 -0.29 -15.56
C ILE A 168 19.90 -0.35 -15.30
N GLN A 169 20.64 0.73 -15.58
CA GLN A 169 22.10 0.72 -15.41
C GLN A 169 22.55 1.17 -14.01
N ASN A 170 21.64 1.66 -13.17
CA ASN A 170 21.94 2.19 -11.83
C ASN A 170 23.01 3.31 -11.84
N LYS A 171 23.03 4.12 -12.91
CA LYS A 171 23.97 5.23 -13.16
C LYS A 171 23.29 6.58 -12.96
N ALA A 172 22.83 6.85 -11.73
CA ALA A 172 22.04 8.05 -11.43
C ALA A 172 22.76 9.38 -11.73
N LYS A 173 24.08 9.46 -11.52
CA LYS A 173 24.87 10.66 -11.85
C LYS A 173 24.94 10.91 -13.36
N GLU A 174 25.12 9.86 -14.16
CA GLU A 174 25.13 9.97 -15.64
C GLU A 174 23.73 10.33 -16.16
N ALA A 175 22.66 9.80 -15.55
CA ALA A 175 21.28 10.14 -15.95
C ALA A 175 21.01 11.67 -15.88
N LEU A 176 21.67 12.39 -14.95
CA LEU A 176 21.50 13.83 -14.79
C LEU A 176 21.93 14.62 -16.04
N SER A 177 22.94 14.16 -16.79
CA SER A 177 23.40 14.85 -18.00
C SER A 177 22.43 14.76 -19.18
N TYR A 178 21.40 13.92 -19.06
CA TYR A 178 20.33 13.77 -20.05
C TYR A 178 19.07 14.57 -19.70
N LEU A 179 19.09 15.29 -18.58
CA LEU A 179 17.99 16.15 -18.14
C LEU A 179 18.28 17.62 -18.49
N PRO A 180 17.24 18.43 -18.76
CA PRO A 180 17.41 19.85 -18.96
C PRO A 180 17.94 20.52 -17.69
N GLN A 181 18.35 21.79 -17.83
CA GLN A 181 18.74 22.62 -16.69
C GLN A 181 17.66 22.64 -15.61
N GLU A 182 18.10 22.84 -14.37
CA GLU A 182 17.21 22.80 -13.22
C GLU A 182 16.08 23.83 -13.34
N SER A 183 14.86 23.36 -13.05
CA SER A 183 13.65 24.17 -13.02
C SER A 183 12.72 23.63 -11.94
N TYR A 184 11.99 24.53 -11.27
CA TYR A 184 10.95 24.17 -10.32
C TYR A 184 9.53 24.25 -10.90
N THR A 185 9.41 24.66 -12.16
CA THR A 185 8.11 24.76 -12.84
C THR A 185 8.11 23.97 -14.14
N ALA A 186 7.07 23.15 -14.33
CA ALA A 186 6.88 22.35 -15.54
C ALA A 186 5.91 23.05 -16.50
N LYS A 187 6.27 23.22 -17.78
CA LYS A 187 5.35 23.77 -18.81
C LYS A 187 4.45 22.70 -19.43
N ASN A 188 4.86 21.43 -19.35
CA ASN A 188 4.13 20.27 -19.84
C ASN A 188 4.44 19.03 -18.98
N TYR A 189 3.78 17.90 -19.25
CA TYR A 189 3.97 16.67 -18.46
C TYR A 189 5.35 16.03 -18.62
N LEU A 190 6.02 16.17 -19.77
CA LEU A 190 7.39 15.68 -19.95
C LEU A 190 8.36 16.41 -19.01
N GLN A 191 8.25 17.73 -18.92
CA GLN A 191 9.04 18.53 -17.99
C GLN A 191 8.74 18.18 -16.54
N LEU A 192 7.48 17.90 -16.19
CA LEU A 192 7.13 17.41 -14.86
C LEU A 192 7.85 16.09 -14.55
N SER A 193 7.86 15.14 -15.50
CA SER A 193 8.58 13.87 -15.35
C SER A 193 10.09 14.05 -15.21
N GLN A 194 10.71 14.95 -15.98
CA GLN A 194 12.14 15.26 -15.86
C GLN A 194 12.51 15.89 -14.51
N ILE A 195 11.72 16.88 -14.07
CA ILE A 195 11.89 17.56 -12.78
C ILE A 195 11.76 16.57 -11.62
N PHE A 196 10.81 15.64 -11.72
CA PHE A 196 10.64 14.59 -10.73
C PHE A 196 11.81 13.58 -10.74
N LEU A 197 12.27 13.14 -11.92
CA LEU A 197 13.43 12.25 -12.04
C LEU A 197 14.70 12.89 -11.45
N ARG A 198 14.91 14.20 -11.64
CA ARG A 198 16.02 14.93 -11.00
C ARG A 198 15.98 14.79 -9.48
N GLY A 199 14.82 14.95 -8.86
CA GLY A 199 14.68 14.74 -7.42
C GLY A 199 14.98 13.29 -7.02
N GLN A 200 14.52 12.29 -7.78
CA GLN A 200 14.87 10.88 -7.54
C GLN A 200 16.38 10.59 -7.68
N ILE A 201 17.07 11.28 -8.60
CA ILE A 201 18.53 11.22 -8.73
C ILE A 201 19.21 11.80 -7.48
N LEU A 202 18.72 12.92 -6.95
CA LEU A 202 19.24 13.49 -5.69
C LEU A 202 19.10 12.51 -4.52
N GLU A 203 17.94 11.84 -4.40
CA GLU A 203 17.74 10.77 -3.41
C GLU A 203 18.76 9.64 -3.56
N LYS A 204 18.89 9.12 -4.79
CA LYS A 204 19.73 7.96 -5.08
C LYS A 204 21.22 8.22 -4.91
N THR A 205 21.64 9.47 -5.11
CA THR A 205 23.04 9.89 -4.98
C THR A 205 23.45 10.24 -3.55
N GLY A 206 22.55 10.06 -2.56
CA GLY A 206 22.84 10.27 -1.15
C GLY A 206 22.79 11.74 -0.71
N GLN A 207 22.35 12.64 -1.57
CA GLN A 207 22.26 14.08 -1.29
C GLN A 207 20.96 14.42 -0.55
N LYS A 208 20.70 13.77 0.60
CA LYS A 208 19.39 13.82 1.28
C LYS A 208 18.92 15.24 1.59
N ASN A 209 19.79 16.08 2.16
CA ASN A 209 19.45 17.48 2.47
C ASN A 209 19.14 18.29 1.21
N THR A 210 19.90 18.08 0.13
CA THR A 210 19.65 18.72 -1.16
C THR A 210 18.34 18.23 -1.77
N ALA A 211 18.04 16.93 -1.68
CA ALA A 211 16.80 16.34 -2.17
C ALA A 211 15.59 16.91 -1.41
N GLU A 212 15.64 16.99 -0.09
CA GLU A 212 14.59 17.60 0.73
C GLU A 212 14.34 19.06 0.35
N ALA A 213 15.40 19.86 0.23
CA ALA A 213 15.29 21.25 -0.20
C ALA A 213 14.66 21.36 -1.60
N TYR A 214 15.10 20.50 -2.53
CA TYR A 214 14.57 20.42 -3.89
C TYR A 214 13.08 20.06 -3.91
N TRP A 215 12.64 19.04 -3.17
CA TRP A 215 11.22 18.71 -3.04
C TRP A 215 10.41 19.82 -2.40
N GLY A 216 10.98 20.53 -1.42
CA GLY A 216 10.39 21.72 -0.82
C GLY A 216 10.15 22.84 -1.84
N GLN A 217 11.12 23.09 -2.73
CA GLN A 217 10.98 24.05 -3.82
C GLN A 217 9.91 23.61 -4.82
N LEU A 218 9.87 22.34 -5.21
CA LEU A 218 8.83 21.83 -6.11
C LEU A 218 7.43 21.95 -5.51
N LEU A 219 7.28 21.66 -4.22
CA LEU A 219 6.01 21.82 -3.52
C LEU A 219 5.55 23.30 -3.53
N ALA A 220 6.46 24.25 -3.28
CA ALA A 220 6.16 25.68 -3.30
C ALA A 220 5.75 26.20 -4.69
N HIS A 221 6.19 25.52 -5.75
CA HIS A 221 5.91 25.88 -7.15
C HIS A 221 4.85 24.99 -7.82
N ALA A 222 4.15 24.15 -7.05
CA ALA A 222 3.13 23.25 -7.58
C ALA A 222 1.98 24.04 -8.23
N LYS A 223 1.64 23.71 -9.49
CA LYS A 223 0.60 24.43 -10.26
C LYS A 223 -0.82 24.02 -9.91
N ASP A 224 -1.00 22.79 -9.44
CA ASP A 224 -2.30 22.18 -9.19
C ASP A 224 -2.20 21.16 -8.04
N ASN A 225 -3.36 20.64 -7.62
CA ASN A 225 -3.44 19.69 -6.51
C ASN A 225 -2.80 18.33 -6.81
N TYR A 226 -2.63 17.94 -8.09
CA TYR A 226 -1.97 16.69 -8.45
C TYR A 226 -0.45 16.83 -8.29
N GLN A 227 0.13 17.93 -8.78
CA GLN A 227 1.55 18.24 -8.57
C GLN A 227 1.86 18.43 -7.09
N LYS A 228 0.99 19.15 -6.37
CA LYS A 228 1.12 19.32 -4.92
C LYS A 228 1.17 17.96 -4.22
N SER A 229 0.21 17.09 -4.51
CA SER A 229 0.15 15.75 -3.90
C SER A 229 1.37 14.89 -4.23
N LEU A 230 1.87 14.97 -5.47
CA LEU A 230 3.07 14.27 -5.91
C LEU A 230 4.30 14.73 -5.10
N PHE A 231 4.51 16.04 -4.96
CA PHE A 231 5.67 16.59 -4.27
C PHE A 231 5.59 16.45 -2.75
N GLU A 232 4.39 16.57 -2.16
CA GLU A 232 4.17 16.25 -0.75
C GLU A 232 4.54 14.80 -0.44
N THR A 233 4.18 13.85 -1.31
CA THR A 233 4.53 12.43 -1.13
C THR A 233 6.06 12.26 -1.10
N ALA A 234 6.78 12.84 -2.05
CA ALA A 234 8.24 12.77 -2.10
C ALA A 234 8.89 13.42 -0.86
N LEU A 235 8.44 14.63 -0.49
CA LEU A 235 8.97 15.39 0.64
C LEU A 235 8.69 14.70 1.99
N SER A 236 7.53 14.07 2.14
CA SER A 236 7.10 13.45 3.41
C SER A 236 8.10 12.43 3.94
N ASN A 237 8.84 11.73 3.08
CA ASN A 237 9.84 10.75 3.50
C ASN A 237 10.97 11.37 4.32
N HIS A 238 11.41 12.58 3.97
CA HIS A 238 12.44 13.31 4.74
C HIS A 238 11.88 13.85 6.05
N LEU A 239 10.68 14.41 6.02
CA LEU A 239 10.01 14.94 7.22
C LEU A 239 9.72 13.82 8.23
N ASN A 240 9.32 12.64 7.73
CA ASN A 240 9.16 11.40 8.49
C ASN A 240 10.47 11.00 9.18
N ALA A 241 11.57 10.93 8.43
CA ALA A 241 12.88 10.56 8.97
C ALA A 241 13.39 11.55 10.03
N LYS A 242 13.02 12.82 9.92
CA LYS A 242 13.34 13.88 10.89
C LYS A 242 12.37 13.97 12.06
N GLN A 243 11.27 13.21 12.05
CA GLN A 243 10.21 13.31 13.05
C GLN A 243 9.63 14.76 13.15
N ASP A 244 9.55 15.47 12.01
CA ASP A 244 9.02 16.85 11.96
C ASP A 244 7.48 16.84 11.97
N TYR A 245 6.90 16.59 13.15
CA TYR A 245 5.46 16.54 13.32
C TYR A 245 4.74 17.83 12.87
N SER A 246 5.42 18.97 12.98
CA SER A 246 4.83 20.28 12.70
C SER A 246 4.42 20.43 11.24
N ALA A 247 5.09 19.72 10.34
CA ALA A 247 4.79 19.72 8.92
C ALA A 247 3.49 18.98 8.57
N PHE A 248 3.00 18.10 9.46
CA PHE A 248 1.83 17.24 9.22
C PHE A 248 0.56 17.68 9.96
N ILE A 249 0.63 18.67 10.85
CA ILE A 249 -0.50 19.03 11.71
C ILE A 249 -1.09 20.40 11.43
N GLY A 250 -2.38 20.54 11.74
CA GLY A 250 -3.13 21.78 11.62
C GLY A 250 -3.68 22.09 10.23
N LYS A 251 -4.45 23.19 10.14
CA LYS A 251 -5.19 23.59 8.94
C LYS A 251 -4.30 24.07 7.79
N THR A 252 -3.08 24.52 8.09
CA THR A 252 -2.10 25.04 7.14
C THR A 252 -0.83 24.19 7.11
N ALA A 253 -0.96 22.89 7.41
CA ALA A 253 0.14 21.93 7.37
C ALA A 253 0.86 21.97 6.01
N LYS A 254 2.20 21.85 6.05
CA LYS A 254 3.03 21.78 4.83
C LYS A 254 2.65 20.55 4.00
N ILE A 255 2.37 19.44 4.67
CA ILE A 255 1.81 18.23 4.08
C ILE A 255 0.31 18.25 4.33
N SER A 256 -0.48 18.57 3.29
CA SER A 256 -1.93 18.74 3.41
C SER A 256 -2.74 17.48 3.12
N GLN A 257 -2.13 16.47 2.47
CA GLN A 257 -2.76 15.17 2.24
C GLN A 257 -3.09 14.42 3.53
N ALA A 258 -4.39 14.21 3.78
CA ALA A 258 -4.90 13.56 4.99
C ALA A 258 -4.33 12.13 5.20
N ASN A 259 -4.11 11.37 4.13
CA ASN A 259 -3.49 10.05 4.21
C ASN A 259 -2.03 10.12 4.69
N LEU A 260 -1.25 11.10 4.24
CA LEU A 260 0.14 11.27 4.69
C LEU A 260 0.20 11.75 6.14
N GLN A 261 -0.68 12.68 6.53
CA GLN A 261 -0.80 13.14 7.92
C GLN A 261 -1.17 11.97 8.86
N ARG A 262 -2.18 11.17 8.47
CA ARG A 262 -2.59 9.98 9.23
C ARG A 262 -1.45 8.97 9.32
N ASN A 263 -0.79 8.65 8.20
CA ASN A 263 0.31 7.69 8.17
C ASN A 263 1.47 8.13 9.07
N PHE A 264 1.81 9.42 9.08
CA PHE A 264 2.80 9.95 10.02
C PHE A 264 2.40 9.63 11.45
N ILE A 265 1.19 10.05 11.86
CA ILE A 265 0.71 9.87 13.24
C ILE A 265 0.62 8.39 13.63
N THR A 266 0.04 7.52 12.79
CA THR A 266 -0.30 6.16 13.23
C THR A 266 0.82 5.14 13.02
N LEU A 267 1.77 5.40 12.11
CA LEU A 267 2.79 4.42 11.72
C LEU A 267 4.22 4.91 12.01
N VAL A 268 4.52 6.17 11.74
CA VAL A 268 5.91 6.68 11.68
C VAL A 268 6.33 7.45 12.93
N ALA A 269 5.42 8.21 13.52
CA ALA A 269 5.72 9.14 14.61
C ALA A 269 6.25 8.41 15.84
N ASP A 270 7.35 8.90 16.38
CA ASP A 270 7.91 8.46 17.65
C ASP A 270 7.11 9.00 18.84
N ALA A 271 7.44 8.53 20.04
CA ALA A 271 6.77 8.94 21.27
C ALA A 271 6.77 10.47 21.45
N LYS A 272 7.91 11.13 21.18
CA LYS A 272 8.07 12.58 21.36
C LYS A 272 7.18 13.36 20.40
N SER A 273 7.13 12.96 19.14
CA SER A 273 6.30 13.58 18.11
C SER A 273 4.82 13.42 18.45
N LEU A 274 4.40 12.24 18.90
CA LEU A 274 3.03 12.00 19.32
C LEU A 274 2.63 12.86 20.52
N GLN A 275 3.49 12.96 21.55
CA GLN A 275 3.25 13.86 22.69
C GLN A 275 3.13 15.31 22.23
N ALA A 276 4.00 15.77 21.32
CA ALA A 276 3.96 17.11 20.79
C ALA A 276 2.68 17.39 19.97
N ILE A 277 2.19 16.42 19.20
CA ILE A 277 0.91 16.51 18.48
C ILE A 277 -0.26 16.65 19.46
N ILE A 278 -0.29 15.85 20.54
CA ILE A 278 -1.35 15.88 21.57
C ILE A 278 -1.39 17.26 22.24
N GLN A 279 -0.23 17.81 22.56
CA GLN A 279 -0.10 19.07 23.32
C GLN A 279 -0.25 20.34 22.45
N SER A 280 0.04 20.25 21.15
CA SER A 280 0.00 21.39 20.23
C SER A 280 -1.38 22.04 20.13
N ASP A 281 -1.43 23.37 20.10
CA ASP A 281 -2.62 24.18 19.84
C ASP A 281 -3.02 24.17 18.35
N LYS A 282 -2.06 23.88 17.46
CA LYS A 282 -2.28 23.79 16.01
C LYS A 282 -2.96 22.49 15.59
N SER A 283 -2.79 21.40 16.34
CA SER A 283 -3.35 20.09 16.00
C SER A 283 -4.88 20.12 16.00
N THR A 284 -5.49 19.51 15.00
CA THR A 284 -6.94 19.28 15.00
C THR A 284 -7.32 18.25 16.07
N ILE A 285 -8.60 18.21 16.47
CA ILE A 285 -9.11 17.21 17.42
C ILE A 285 -8.82 15.79 16.92
N ASP A 286 -9.02 15.53 15.62
CA ASP A 286 -8.78 14.22 15.02
C ASP A 286 -7.29 13.84 15.05
N GLN A 287 -6.39 14.79 14.83
CA GLN A 287 -4.95 14.56 14.95
C GLN A 287 -4.55 14.25 16.39
N LYS A 288 -5.10 14.99 17.37
CA LYS A 288 -4.86 14.71 18.80
C LYS A 288 -5.37 13.33 19.18
N GLN A 289 -6.58 12.97 18.77
CA GLN A 289 -7.16 11.66 19.07
C GLN A 289 -6.36 10.53 18.42
N ALA A 290 -5.97 10.66 17.15
CA ALA A 290 -5.13 9.66 16.48
C ALA A 290 -3.77 9.52 17.19
N ALA A 291 -3.16 10.63 17.62
CA ALA A 291 -1.90 10.61 18.35
C ALA A 291 -2.04 9.98 19.74
N THR A 292 -3.06 10.33 20.52
CA THR A 292 -3.34 9.74 21.83
C THR A 292 -3.53 8.24 21.72
N PHE A 293 -4.36 7.78 20.78
CA PHE A 293 -4.62 6.35 20.59
C PHE A 293 -3.35 5.59 20.19
N THR A 294 -2.59 6.13 19.24
CA THR A 294 -1.34 5.51 18.78
C THR A 294 -0.32 5.44 19.93
N LEU A 295 -0.16 6.54 20.68
CA LEU A 295 0.78 6.62 21.79
C LEU A 295 0.43 5.63 22.89
N LEU A 296 -0.86 5.52 23.28
CA LEU A 296 -1.33 4.49 24.22
C LEU A 296 -1.04 3.07 23.73
N SER A 297 -1.31 2.80 22.45
CA SER A 297 -1.16 1.45 21.90
C SER A 297 0.31 1.03 21.85
N LYS A 298 1.17 1.91 21.31
CA LYS A 298 2.61 1.63 21.16
C LYS A 298 3.33 1.66 22.51
N SER A 299 3.02 2.59 23.41
CA SER A 299 3.63 2.60 24.75
C SER A 299 3.32 1.32 25.52
N LEU A 300 2.11 0.79 25.38
CA LEU A 300 1.73 -0.47 26.04
C LEU A 300 2.50 -1.67 25.47
N ILE A 301 2.61 -1.77 24.13
CA ILE A 301 3.36 -2.84 23.46
C ILE A 301 4.85 -2.79 23.82
N HIS A 302 5.44 -1.59 23.88
CA HIS A 302 6.85 -1.39 24.23
C HIS A 302 7.09 -1.37 25.75
N GLN A 303 6.07 -1.67 26.56
CA GLN A 303 6.15 -1.73 28.03
C GLN A 303 6.55 -0.41 28.69
N ASP A 304 6.34 0.73 28.01
CA ASP A 304 6.49 2.06 28.58
C ASP A 304 5.22 2.45 29.35
N TYR A 305 5.05 1.81 30.50
CA TYR A 305 3.88 1.98 31.36
C TYR A 305 3.74 3.39 31.92
N ALA A 306 4.85 4.10 32.14
CA ALA A 306 4.85 5.48 32.59
C ALA A 306 4.27 6.41 31.52
N LEU A 307 4.73 6.26 30.27
CA LEU A 307 4.20 6.99 29.13
C LEU A 307 2.74 6.65 28.85
N PHE A 308 2.35 5.38 28.95
CA PHE A 308 0.94 4.98 28.86
C PHE A 308 0.10 5.74 29.87
N LYS A 309 0.49 5.73 31.15
CA LYS A 309 -0.24 6.38 32.24
C LYS A 309 -0.36 7.88 32.03
N GLN A 310 0.70 8.55 31.58
CA GLN A 310 0.67 9.97 31.23
C GLN A 310 -0.31 10.24 30.08
N THR A 311 -0.27 9.39 29.05
CA THR A 311 -1.10 9.55 27.84
C THR A 311 -2.58 9.27 28.12
N TYR A 312 -2.88 8.37 29.06
CA TYR A 312 -4.23 7.98 29.44
C TYR A 312 -5.08 9.18 29.92
N ALA A 313 -4.44 10.20 30.49
CA ALA A 313 -5.10 11.45 30.89
C ALA A 313 -5.70 12.25 29.72
N TYR A 314 -5.29 11.96 28.48
CA TYR A 314 -5.78 12.63 27.26
C TYR A 314 -6.87 11.86 26.51
N MET A 315 -7.38 10.76 27.09
CA MET A 315 -8.51 10.05 26.48
C MET A 315 -9.78 10.93 26.42
N PRO A 316 -10.65 10.73 25.42
CA PRO A 316 -11.96 11.37 25.41
C PRO A 316 -12.75 11.06 26.69
N LYS A 317 -13.49 12.04 27.22
CA LYS A 317 -14.31 11.85 28.43
C LYS A 317 -15.37 10.74 28.27
N ASN A 318 -15.87 10.56 27.05
CA ASN A 318 -16.83 9.53 26.65
C ASN A 318 -16.14 8.39 25.86
N ALA A 319 -14.93 8.00 26.25
CA ALA A 319 -14.13 6.99 25.57
C ALA A 319 -14.86 5.64 25.38
N ASP A 320 -15.82 5.31 26.25
CA ASP A 320 -16.69 4.13 26.16
C ASP A 320 -17.53 4.09 24.87
N GLN A 321 -17.85 5.24 24.30
CA GLN A 321 -18.63 5.36 23.07
C GLN A 321 -17.79 5.16 21.79
N TYR A 322 -16.46 5.17 21.91
CA TYR A 322 -15.55 5.04 20.78
C TYR A 322 -15.22 3.56 20.53
N GLN A 323 -16.10 2.89 19.78
CA GLN A 323 -16.04 1.45 19.47
C GLN A 323 -15.71 1.20 17.97
N GLY A 324 -15.08 2.18 17.32
CA GLY A 324 -14.79 2.12 15.88
C GLY A 324 -16.06 1.92 15.07
N TYR A 325 -16.02 1.05 14.07
CA TYR A 325 -17.17 0.78 13.20
C TYR A 325 -18.44 0.34 13.96
N ASN A 326 -18.27 -0.27 15.14
CA ASN A 326 -19.37 -0.74 15.99
C ASN A 326 -19.99 0.37 16.86
N SER A 327 -19.48 1.60 16.79
CA SER A 327 -20.01 2.73 17.55
C SER A 327 -21.47 3.01 17.17
N SER A 328 -22.33 3.20 18.17
CA SER A 328 -23.74 3.56 17.95
C SER A 328 -23.91 4.97 17.35
N ASN A 329 -22.97 5.88 17.62
CA ASN A 329 -22.93 7.20 17.00
C ASN A 329 -22.14 7.15 15.69
N GLU A 330 -22.80 7.50 14.58
CA GLU A 330 -22.22 7.52 13.23
C GLU A 330 -20.94 8.38 13.15
N GLN A 331 -20.86 9.48 13.90
CA GLN A 331 -19.69 10.37 13.90
C GLN A 331 -18.44 9.71 14.52
N LEU A 332 -18.62 8.66 15.32
CA LEU A 332 -17.54 7.93 15.98
C LEU A 332 -17.07 6.71 15.19
N LYS A 333 -17.79 6.30 14.14
CA LYS A 333 -17.46 5.07 13.39
C LYS A 333 -16.08 5.08 12.73
N ASN A 334 -15.61 6.27 12.37
CA ASN A 334 -14.29 6.49 11.76
C ASN A 334 -13.27 7.07 12.74
N LYS A 335 -13.55 7.03 14.05
CA LYS A 335 -12.65 7.53 15.11
C LYS A 335 -11.88 6.38 15.76
N PRO A 336 -10.72 6.66 16.41
CA PRO A 336 -9.96 5.64 17.12
C PRO A 336 -10.78 4.98 18.23
N GLU A 337 -10.62 3.67 18.42
CA GLU A 337 -11.46 2.84 19.30
C GLU A 337 -11.07 2.95 20.79
N PHE A 338 -11.20 4.14 21.39
CA PHE A 338 -10.76 4.37 22.77
C PHE A 338 -11.40 3.44 23.82
N ALA A 339 -12.58 2.87 23.54
CA ALA A 339 -13.22 1.89 24.42
C ALA A 339 -12.31 0.67 24.69
N GLN A 340 -11.36 0.38 23.79
CA GLN A 340 -10.40 -0.70 23.95
C GLN A 340 -9.50 -0.54 25.19
N PHE A 341 -9.32 0.69 25.70
CA PHE A 341 -8.51 0.95 26.89
C PHE A 341 -9.33 0.89 28.19
N ILE A 342 -10.66 0.71 28.10
CA ILE A 342 -11.57 0.57 29.24
C ILE A 342 -11.84 -0.91 29.51
N TRP A 343 -10.77 -1.66 29.79
CA TRP A 343 -10.88 -3.07 30.16
C TRP A 343 -11.09 -3.21 31.66
N ASN A 344 -12.17 -3.89 32.06
CA ASN A 344 -12.56 -4.08 33.47
C ASN A 344 -11.77 -5.18 34.19
N GLY A 345 -10.83 -5.82 33.51
CA GLY A 345 -10.09 -6.96 34.05
C GLY A 345 -10.80 -8.28 33.79
N THR A 346 -10.27 -9.35 34.39
CA THR A 346 -10.84 -10.69 34.29
C THR A 346 -10.48 -11.53 35.52
N THR A 347 -11.29 -12.52 35.85
CA THR A 347 -10.99 -13.49 36.90
C THR A 347 -10.59 -14.81 36.24
N ILE A 348 -9.31 -15.17 36.36
CA ILE A 348 -8.78 -16.46 35.86
C ILE A 348 -9.18 -17.57 36.85
N THR A 349 -8.90 -17.35 38.13
CA THR A 349 -9.40 -18.11 39.29
C THR A 349 -9.70 -17.13 40.43
N PRO A 350 -10.37 -17.55 41.53
CA PRO A 350 -10.54 -16.68 42.69
C PRO A 350 -9.22 -16.10 43.25
N GLN A 351 -8.10 -16.79 43.05
CA GLN A 351 -6.75 -16.41 43.47
C GLN A 351 -5.99 -15.61 42.39
N LEU A 352 -6.29 -15.84 41.11
CA LEU A 352 -5.67 -15.16 39.97
C LEU A 352 -6.65 -14.15 39.36
N LYS A 353 -6.69 -12.95 39.92
CA LYS A 353 -7.56 -11.86 39.48
C LYS A 353 -6.76 -10.77 38.78
N CYS A 354 -7.23 -10.37 37.61
CA CYS A 354 -6.68 -9.25 36.87
C CYS A 354 -7.55 -8.03 37.07
N ASN A 355 -6.94 -6.95 37.55
CA ASN A 355 -7.59 -5.65 37.71
C ASN A 355 -7.87 -5.01 36.36
N ARG A 356 -8.72 -3.98 36.37
CA ARG A 356 -8.92 -3.07 35.24
C ARG A 356 -7.59 -2.52 34.72
N LEU A 357 -7.52 -2.21 33.42
CA LEU A 357 -6.27 -1.86 32.73
C LEU A 357 -5.52 -0.72 33.43
N GLU A 358 -6.19 0.38 33.77
CA GLU A 358 -5.56 1.53 34.43
C GLU A 358 -4.84 1.16 35.75
N THR A 359 -5.49 0.32 36.56
CA THR A 359 -4.92 -0.16 37.83
C THR A 359 -3.77 -1.13 37.56
N LEU A 360 -3.93 -2.05 36.61
CA LEU A 360 -2.89 -2.98 36.20
C LEU A 360 -1.62 -2.24 35.75
N ILE A 361 -1.75 -1.21 34.90
CA ILE A 361 -0.59 -0.44 34.44
C ILE A 361 0.07 0.31 35.60
N THR A 362 -0.71 0.89 36.52
CA THR A 362 -0.14 1.54 37.70
C THR A 362 0.67 0.56 38.56
N GLN A 363 0.21 -0.69 38.70
CA GLN A 363 0.96 -1.74 39.42
C GLN A 363 2.21 -2.17 38.65
N LEU A 364 2.16 -2.27 37.33
CA LEU A 364 3.30 -2.61 36.48
C LEU A 364 4.39 -1.54 36.47
N ILE A 365 4.06 -0.26 36.68
CA ILE A 365 5.07 0.80 36.88
C ILE A 365 5.92 0.50 38.12
N SER A 366 5.29 0.10 39.23
CA SER A 366 6.00 -0.18 40.49
C SER A 366 6.67 -1.55 40.49
N SER A 367 6.05 -2.55 39.86
CA SER A 367 6.47 -3.95 39.88
C SER A 367 6.48 -4.54 38.47
N PRO A 368 7.37 -4.08 37.56
CA PRO A 368 7.32 -4.45 36.14
C PRO A 368 7.59 -5.93 35.87
N LYS A 369 8.25 -6.63 36.81
CA LYS A 369 8.58 -8.06 36.71
C LYS A 369 7.62 -8.96 37.48
N ASP A 370 6.53 -8.43 38.04
CA ASP A 370 5.56 -9.25 38.76
C ASP A 370 4.92 -10.27 37.80
N PRO A 371 5.02 -11.58 38.11
CA PRO A 371 4.51 -12.63 37.23
C PRO A 371 3.01 -12.55 36.95
N LEU A 372 2.19 -12.23 37.95
CA LEU A 372 0.74 -12.18 37.79
C LEU A 372 0.34 -10.93 37.00
N LEU A 373 0.96 -9.78 37.25
CA LEU A 373 0.67 -8.56 36.49
C LEU A 373 0.99 -8.75 35.00
N ASN A 374 2.11 -9.39 34.68
CA ASN A 374 2.47 -9.69 33.29
C ASN A 374 1.51 -10.68 32.64
N VAL A 375 1.02 -11.69 33.39
CA VAL A 375 -0.05 -12.57 32.91
C VAL A 375 -1.33 -11.79 32.64
N CYS A 376 -1.70 -10.85 33.52
CA CYS A 376 -2.88 -10.01 33.35
C CYS A 376 -2.77 -9.06 32.15
N LEU A 377 -1.59 -8.52 31.85
CA LEU A 377 -1.36 -7.78 30.61
C LEU A 377 -1.53 -8.68 29.38
N GLY A 378 -1.06 -9.92 29.47
CA GLY A 378 -1.30 -10.93 28.43
C GLY A 378 -2.77 -11.29 28.26
N GLU A 379 -3.57 -11.31 29.33
CA GLU A 379 -5.02 -11.51 29.23
C GLU A 379 -5.73 -10.31 28.61
N TYR A 380 -5.29 -9.09 28.90
CA TYR A 380 -5.81 -7.90 28.21
C TYR A 380 -5.56 -7.99 26.70
N ILE A 381 -4.32 -8.27 26.27
CA ILE A 381 -3.96 -8.34 24.83
C ILE A 381 -4.70 -9.47 24.09
N ARG A 382 -5.16 -10.50 24.80
CA ARG A 382 -5.98 -11.57 24.23
C ARG A 382 -7.49 -11.30 24.34
N SER A 383 -7.92 -10.30 25.09
CA SER A 383 -9.35 -9.95 25.17
C SER A 383 -9.82 -9.32 23.86
N GLU A 384 -11.14 -9.25 23.66
CA GLU A 384 -11.73 -8.57 22.50
C GLU A 384 -11.26 -7.11 22.40
N GLN A 385 -11.05 -6.46 23.55
CA GLN A 385 -10.53 -5.09 23.64
C GLN A 385 -9.05 -5.01 23.23
N GLY A 386 -8.19 -5.94 23.64
CA GLY A 386 -6.75 -5.87 23.34
C GLY A 386 -6.32 -6.54 22.04
N TYR A 387 -7.22 -7.25 21.34
CA TYR A 387 -6.87 -8.07 20.19
C TYR A 387 -6.21 -7.28 19.04
N SER A 388 -6.63 -6.03 18.83
CA SER A 388 -6.04 -5.12 17.83
C SER A 388 -4.52 -4.89 18.05
N LEU A 389 -4.06 -4.96 19.30
CA LEU A 389 -2.65 -4.79 19.66
C LEU A 389 -1.78 -5.96 19.19
N GLN A 390 -2.36 -7.14 18.91
CA GLN A 390 -1.60 -8.26 18.35
C GLN A 390 -1.08 -7.93 16.96
N GLN A 391 -1.93 -7.40 16.08
CA GLN A 391 -1.52 -6.96 14.74
C GLN A 391 -0.47 -5.84 14.81
N LEU A 392 -0.67 -4.88 15.71
CA LEU A 392 0.31 -3.80 15.92
C LEU A 392 1.66 -4.34 16.41
N THR A 393 1.66 -5.37 17.28
CA THR A 393 2.88 -6.02 17.77
C THR A 393 3.72 -6.58 16.63
N TYR A 394 3.08 -7.25 15.65
CA TYR A 394 3.79 -7.74 14.46
C TYR A 394 4.39 -6.61 13.62
N ALA A 395 3.66 -5.50 13.46
CA ALA A 395 4.15 -4.35 12.71
C ALA A 395 5.37 -3.70 13.39
N GLU A 396 5.31 -3.49 14.71
CA GLU A 396 6.42 -2.89 15.46
C GLU A 396 7.67 -3.79 15.49
N LYS A 397 7.51 -5.12 15.47
CA LYS A 397 8.68 -6.02 15.35
C LYS A 397 9.45 -5.86 14.03
N GLN A 398 8.76 -5.52 12.95
CA GLN A 398 9.38 -5.33 11.63
C GLN A 398 9.96 -3.92 11.49
N HIS A 399 9.17 -2.92 11.90
CA HIS A 399 9.49 -1.52 11.75
C HIS A 399 8.96 -0.74 12.97
N SER A 400 9.81 -0.54 13.98
CA SER A 400 9.44 0.26 15.15
C SER A 400 9.95 1.69 15.07
N SER A 401 9.10 2.62 15.52
CA SER A 401 9.45 4.02 15.83
C SER A 401 9.61 4.26 17.33
N PHE A 402 9.46 3.20 18.15
CA PHE A 402 9.53 3.24 19.60
C PHE A 402 10.74 2.43 20.10
N SER A 403 11.39 2.92 21.14
CA SER A 403 12.41 2.16 21.85
C SER A 403 11.79 1.23 22.89
N GLY A 404 12.51 0.16 23.26
CA GLY A 404 12.11 -0.73 24.35
C GLY A 404 11.70 -2.11 23.88
N GLN A 405 11.62 -3.05 24.83
CA GLN A 405 11.28 -4.44 24.54
C GLN A 405 9.78 -4.57 24.25
N ILE A 406 9.47 -5.23 23.15
CA ILE A 406 8.09 -5.56 22.78
C ILE A 406 7.58 -6.67 23.71
N PHE A 407 6.42 -6.43 24.32
CA PHE A 407 5.71 -7.39 25.17
C PHE A 407 5.30 -8.62 24.36
N ALA A 408 5.54 -9.81 24.94
CA ALA A 408 5.17 -11.07 24.34
C ALA A 408 4.56 -12.01 25.37
N ARG A 409 3.32 -12.45 25.15
CA ARG A 409 2.59 -13.34 26.06
C ARG A 409 3.34 -14.65 26.30
N GLY A 410 3.89 -15.23 25.24
CA GLY A 410 4.59 -16.50 25.32
C GLY A 410 5.88 -16.42 26.13
N GLN A 411 6.59 -15.28 26.07
CA GLN A 411 7.76 -15.03 26.89
C GLN A 411 7.39 -14.97 28.39
N VAL A 412 6.29 -14.27 28.73
CA VAL A 412 5.77 -14.25 30.10
C VAL A 412 5.50 -15.67 30.63
N TYR A 413 4.83 -16.51 29.83
CA TYR A 413 4.56 -17.88 30.24
C TYR A 413 5.85 -18.71 30.40
N LYS A 414 6.80 -18.58 29.47
CA LYS A 414 8.11 -19.25 29.53
C LYS A 414 8.88 -18.86 30.80
N ASP A 415 8.87 -17.60 31.18
CA ASP A 415 9.58 -17.11 32.37
C ASP A 415 8.96 -17.68 33.67
N ILE A 416 7.64 -17.76 33.75
CA ILE A 416 6.93 -18.38 34.88
C ILE A 416 7.21 -19.89 34.95
N ILE A 417 7.21 -20.58 33.81
CA ILE A 417 7.48 -22.03 33.73
C ILE A 417 8.91 -22.35 34.20
N LYS A 418 9.88 -21.48 33.92
CA LYS A 418 11.28 -21.60 34.37
C LYS A 418 11.45 -21.31 35.87
N SER A 419 10.56 -20.52 36.46
CA SER A 419 10.63 -20.21 37.89
C SER A 419 10.40 -21.45 38.77
N SER A 420 11.00 -21.48 39.95
CA SER A 420 10.81 -22.56 40.94
C SER A 420 9.46 -22.52 41.66
N SER A 421 8.67 -21.46 41.43
CA SER A 421 7.36 -21.26 42.07
C SER A 421 6.36 -22.30 41.59
N LYS A 422 5.82 -23.09 42.53
CA LYS A 422 4.73 -24.05 42.27
C LYS A 422 3.40 -23.45 42.70
N GLY A 423 2.36 -23.66 41.90
CA GLY A 423 1.00 -23.21 42.21
C GLY A 423 0.17 -22.86 40.98
N ASP A 424 -1.01 -22.31 41.22
CA ASP A 424 -2.01 -22.03 40.17
C ASP A 424 -1.46 -21.19 39.03
N LEU A 425 -0.60 -20.20 39.31
CA LEU A 425 -0.02 -19.34 38.28
C LEU A 425 0.90 -20.12 37.32
N GLN A 426 1.67 -21.07 37.83
CA GLN A 426 2.53 -21.92 36.99
C GLN A 426 1.70 -22.93 36.19
N ALA A 427 0.67 -23.51 36.80
CA ALA A 427 -0.28 -24.36 36.09
C ALA A 427 -0.97 -23.59 34.94
N TYR A 428 -1.38 -22.36 35.20
CA TYR A 428 -1.97 -21.48 34.19
C TYR A 428 -0.97 -21.12 33.08
N ALA A 429 0.27 -20.77 33.44
CA ALA A 429 1.31 -20.47 32.45
C ALA A 429 1.61 -21.67 31.55
N LEU A 430 1.72 -22.88 32.10
CA LEU A 430 1.88 -24.11 31.30
C LEU A 430 0.72 -24.31 30.32
N TYR A 431 -0.52 -24.15 30.80
CA TYR A 431 -1.71 -24.25 29.97
C TYR A 431 -1.67 -23.23 28.83
N ARG A 432 -1.37 -21.97 29.14
CA ARG A 432 -1.35 -20.90 28.15
C ARG A 432 -0.19 -21.02 27.16
N ALA A 433 0.97 -21.47 27.59
CA ALA A 433 2.11 -21.73 26.70
C ALA A 433 1.79 -22.78 25.64
N VAL A 434 1.02 -23.82 26.00
CA VAL A 434 0.54 -24.81 25.01
C VAL A 434 -0.55 -24.21 24.12
N GLN A 435 -1.47 -23.44 24.69
CA GLN A 435 -2.58 -22.81 23.94
C GLN A 435 -2.12 -21.71 22.97
N CYS A 436 -0.91 -21.18 23.11
CA CYS A 436 -0.31 -20.28 22.12
C CYS A 436 -0.23 -20.87 20.71
N TYR A 437 -0.30 -22.19 20.58
CA TYR A 437 -0.21 -22.91 19.31
C TYR A 437 -1.57 -23.43 18.82
N ALA A 438 -2.64 -23.18 19.57
CA ALA A 438 -3.97 -23.65 19.22
C ALA A 438 -4.69 -22.71 18.24
N PRO A 439 -5.51 -23.20 17.30
CA PRO A 439 -5.66 -24.59 16.85
C PRO A 439 -4.81 -24.92 15.61
N SER A 440 -3.95 -24.02 15.15
CA SER A 440 -3.24 -24.16 13.86
C SER A 440 -1.85 -24.79 13.97
N GLY A 441 -1.32 -24.96 15.17
CA GLY A 441 0.07 -25.32 15.42
C GLY A 441 1.06 -24.16 15.28
N ILE A 442 0.59 -22.96 14.93
CA ILE A 442 1.39 -21.74 14.75
C ILE A 442 1.37 -20.92 16.03
N ASN A 443 2.52 -20.39 16.45
CA ASN A 443 2.59 -19.52 17.63
C ASN A 443 1.85 -18.18 17.43
N ASP A 444 0.83 -17.91 18.25
CA ASP A 444 0.06 -16.66 18.29
C ASP A 444 0.46 -15.72 19.45
N CYS A 445 1.43 -16.13 20.28
CA CYS A 445 1.77 -15.47 21.53
C CYS A 445 2.88 -14.41 21.42
N ASN A 446 3.24 -14.03 20.19
CA ASN A 446 4.17 -12.95 19.86
C ASN A 446 5.58 -13.14 20.44
N ASP A 447 6.04 -14.36 20.67
CA ASP A 447 7.42 -14.70 21.02
C ASP A 447 8.02 -15.71 20.02
N ASP A 448 9.25 -16.14 20.25
CA ASP A 448 9.92 -17.09 19.38
C ASP A 448 9.27 -18.49 19.44
N GLU A 449 9.12 -19.10 18.27
CA GLU A 449 8.61 -20.46 18.08
C GLU A 449 9.40 -21.48 18.93
N VAL A 450 8.70 -22.42 19.58
CA VAL A 450 9.35 -23.57 20.22
C VAL A 450 9.04 -24.87 19.50
N SER A 451 9.95 -25.85 19.63
CA SER A 451 9.77 -27.20 19.08
C SER A 451 8.55 -27.91 19.68
N SER A 452 7.96 -28.84 18.91
CA SER A 452 6.87 -29.70 19.39
C SER A 452 7.25 -30.49 20.64
N ILE A 453 8.52 -30.88 20.78
CA ILE A 453 9.06 -31.54 21.98
C ILE A 453 8.92 -30.63 23.21
N THR A 454 9.23 -29.34 23.07
CA THR A 454 9.09 -28.37 24.17
C THR A 454 7.63 -28.23 24.59
N ARG A 455 6.71 -28.15 23.62
CA ARG A 455 5.26 -28.07 23.88
C ARG A 455 4.74 -29.34 24.57
N LYS A 456 5.19 -30.51 24.12
CA LYS A 456 4.90 -31.81 24.75
C LYS A 456 5.39 -31.83 26.21
N ASN A 457 6.59 -31.33 26.48
CA ASN A 457 7.11 -31.26 27.85
C ASN A 457 6.25 -30.37 28.74
N TRP A 458 5.76 -29.23 28.25
CA TRP A 458 4.82 -28.39 29.01
C TRP A 458 3.49 -29.10 29.26
N PHE A 459 2.95 -29.79 28.25
CA PHE A 459 1.73 -30.58 28.36
C PHE A 459 1.87 -31.72 29.39
N ASP A 460 2.95 -32.50 29.32
CA ASP A 460 3.19 -33.60 30.26
C ASP A 460 3.38 -33.06 31.69
N ARG A 461 4.08 -31.93 31.83
CA ARG A 461 4.30 -31.28 33.13
C ARG A 461 2.99 -30.82 33.77
N ILE A 462 2.10 -30.16 33.03
CA ILE A 462 0.80 -29.74 33.59
C ILE A 462 -0.07 -30.96 33.97
N LYS A 463 -0.05 -32.03 33.16
CA LYS A 463 -0.78 -33.27 33.45
C LYS A 463 -0.25 -33.98 34.69
N LYS A 464 1.07 -34.00 34.90
CA LYS A 464 1.72 -34.68 36.02
C LYS A 464 1.67 -33.87 37.32
N GLU A 465 2.01 -32.58 37.25
CA GLU A 465 2.18 -31.74 38.45
C GLU A 465 0.87 -31.08 38.90
N TYR A 466 -0.08 -30.87 37.97
CA TYR A 466 -1.33 -30.14 38.24
C TYR A 466 -2.60 -30.86 37.74
N PRO A 467 -2.75 -32.20 37.91
CA PRO A 467 -3.79 -33.02 37.25
C PRO A 467 -5.23 -32.60 37.60
N ASN A 468 -5.43 -32.02 38.77
CA ASN A 468 -6.76 -31.68 39.27
C ASN A 468 -7.29 -30.33 38.78
N THR A 469 -6.42 -29.48 38.22
CA THR A 469 -6.80 -28.17 37.69
C THR A 469 -7.74 -28.30 36.49
N SER A 470 -8.65 -27.35 36.31
CA SER A 470 -9.53 -27.30 35.13
C SER A 470 -8.73 -27.21 33.83
N TRP A 471 -7.58 -26.52 33.85
CA TRP A 471 -6.67 -26.39 32.73
C TRP A 471 -6.01 -27.71 32.32
N ALA A 472 -5.49 -28.49 33.28
CA ALA A 472 -4.95 -29.80 32.99
C ALA A 472 -6.02 -30.71 32.39
N LYS A 473 -7.25 -30.67 32.92
CA LYS A 473 -8.37 -31.49 32.44
C LYS A 473 -8.83 -31.07 31.03
N SER A 474 -8.85 -29.78 30.72
CA SER A 474 -9.32 -29.28 29.42
C SER A 474 -8.31 -29.43 28.29
N LEU A 475 -7.01 -29.49 28.59
CA LEU A 475 -5.96 -29.59 27.59
C LEU A 475 -5.93 -31.00 26.98
N LYS A 476 -6.31 -31.13 25.70
CA LYS A 476 -6.37 -32.43 24.98
C LYS A 476 -5.15 -32.69 24.10
N TYR A 477 -4.54 -31.63 23.57
CA TYR A 477 -3.45 -31.68 22.61
C TYR A 477 -2.32 -30.74 23.03
N TYR A 478 -1.13 -30.95 22.47
CA TYR A 478 0.03 -30.07 22.69
C TYR A 478 0.48 -29.29 21.43
N TRP A 479 -0.34 -29.34 20.37
CA TRP A 479 -0.28 -28.61 19.09
C TRP A 479 1.06 -28.61 18.35
#